data_AF-A0A382RN00-F1
#
_entry.id   AF-A0A382RN00-F1
#
_cell.length_a   1.000
_cell.length_b   1.000
_cell.length_c   1.000
_cell.angle_alpha   90.00
_cell.angle_beta   90.00
_cell.angle_gamma   90.00
#
_symmetry.space_group_name_H-M   'P 1'
#
loop_
_entity.id
_entity.type
_entity.pdbx_description
1 polymer ?
#
loop_
_entity_poly.entity_id
_entity_poly.type
_entity_poly.pdbx_seq_one_letter_code
_entity_poly.pdbx_strand_id
1 'polypeptide(L)'
;MNMKVDLDKKFELPAFIRWLLAILGALVTGGVLLALVGANPVTAYVEMVQGTFGSLFDLSLVLTEMIPLVIIGLGLLIAFRARIWNIGAEGQFMFGALLGGAFALHAPLATPFLAVPAVLVVGACGGALWGLLVALARVRWQVNEVISSLLLNYVALFVFAYAVRKPLRDPGGFKPTSERIPNQFE
;
A
#
# COMPACT_ATOMS: atom_id res chain seq x y z
N MET A 1 -52.94 -8.05 27.89
CA MET A 1 -52.43 -6.80 27.30
C MET A 1 -50.98 -7.05 26.89
N ASN A 2 -50.75 -7.51 25.66
CA ASN A 2 -49.41 -7.86 25.18
C ASN A 2 -48.69 -6.61 24.69
N MET A 3 -47.86 -6.02 25.54
CA MET A 3 -46.96 -4.94 25.17
C MET A 3 -45.79 -5.54 24.41
N LYS A 4 -45.84 -5.49 23.07
CA LYS A 4 -44.65 -5.72 22.24
C LYS A 4 -43.71 -4.54 22.48
N VAL A 5 -42.66 -4.78 23.25
CA VAL A 5 -41.53 -3.85 23.32
C VAL A 5 -40.82 -3.95 21.98
N ASP A 6 -40.98 -2.93 21.14
CA ASP A 6 -40.22 -2.76 19.89
C ASP A 6 -38.74 -2.58 20.26
N LEU A 7 -37.98 -3.67 20.23
CA LEU A 7 -36.52 -3.68 20.43
C LEU A 7 -35.76 -3.23 19.17
N ASP A 8 -36.47 -2.91 18.08
CA ASP A 8 -35.90 -2.57 16.76
C ASP A 8 -35.68 -1.07 16.53
N LYS A 9 -35.95 -0.21 17.51
CA LYS A 9 -35.43 1.18 17.48
C LYS A 9 -33.94 1.17 17.80
N LYS A 10 -33.14 0.62 16.88
CA LYS A 10 -31.70 0.87 16.86
C LYS A 10 -31.54 2.37 16.77
N PHE A 11 -30.85 2.94 17.75
CA PHE A 11 -30.45 4.34 17.73
C PHE A 11 -29.42 4.48 16.60
N GLU A 12 -29.90 4.54 15.35
CA GLU A 12 -29.05 4.66 14.18
C GLU A 12 -28.57 6.11 14.10
N LEU A 13 -27.49 6.38 14.83
CA LEU A 13 -26.74 7.61 14.66
C LEU A 13 -26.49 7.81 13.16
N PRO A 14 -26.70 9.02 12.63
CA PRO A 14 -26.35 9.35 11.25
C PRO A 14 -24.94 8.83 10.93
N ALA A 15 -24.74 8.26 9.73
CA ALA A 15 -23.47 7.64 9.36
C ALA A 15 -22.27 8.56 9.66
N PHE A 16 -22.40 9.86 9.38
CA PHE A 16 -21.41 10.88 9.70
C PHE A 16 -21.00 10.93 11.19
N ILE A 17 -21.97 10.89 12.10
CA ILE A 17 -21.71 10.90 13.56
C ILE A 17 -20.97 9.63 13.97
N ARG A 18 -21.30 8.48 13.37
CA ARG A 18 -20.58 7.22 13.63
C ARG A 18 -19.11 7.31 13.22
N TRP A 19 -18.82 7.88 12.06
CA TRP A 19 -17.44 8.11 11.61
C TRP A 19 -16.69 9.06 12.54
N LEU A 20 -17.32 10.16 12.94
CA LEU A 20 -16.70 11.13 13.85
C LEU A 20 -16.40 10.51 15.22
N LEU A 21 -17.33 9.74 15.79
CA LEU A 21 -17.12 9.03 17.05
C LEU A 21 -16.02 7.98 16.94
N ALA A 22 -15.90 7.28 15.80
CA ALA A 22 -14.82 6.32 15.57
C ALA A 22 -13.45 7.01 15.53
N ILE A 23 -13.35 8.15 14.85
CA ILE A 23 -12.11 8.96 14.79
C ILE A 23 -11.75 9.47 16.18
N LEU A 24 -12.71 10.04 16.92
CA LEU A 24 -12.49 10.51 18.28
C LEU A 24 -12.08 9.37 19.21
N GLY A 25 -12.73 8.20 19.11
CA GLY A 25 -12.38 7.02 19.88
C GLY A 25 -10.95 6.54 19.60
N ALA A 26 -10.53 6.56 18.34
CA ALA A 26 -9.16 6.21 17.95
C ALA A 26 -8.13 7.21 18.53
N LEU A 27 -8.40 8.51 18.46
CA LEU A 27 -7.54 9.55 19.05
C LEU A 27 -7.49 9.44 20.58
N VAL A 28 -8.60 9.21 21.25
CA VAL A 28 -8.59 9.01 22.71
C VAL A 28 -7.78 7.78 23.08
N THR A 29 -8.00 6.66 22.38
CA THR A 29 -7.28 5.40 22.65
C THR A 29 -5.78 5.55 22.39
N GLY A 30 -5.39 6.12 21.26
CA GLY A 30 -3.98 6.40 20.96
C GLY A 30 -3.36 7.33 22.00
N GLY A 31 -4.10 8.33 22.48
CA GLY A 31 -3.62 9.30 23.45
C GLY A 31 -3.40 8.67 24.82
N VAL A 32 -4.31 7.78 25.24
CA VAL A 32 -4.13 6.97 26.45
C VAL A 32 -2.88 6.11 26.33
N LEU A 33 -2.66 5.43 25.19
CA LEU A 33 -1.45 4.61 24.98
C LEU A 33 -0.17 5.46 25.06
N LEU A 34 -0.15 6.65 24.46
CA LEU A 34 0.99 7.57 24.53
C LEU A 34 1.26 8.03 25.96
N ALA A 35 0.21 8.37 26.70
CA ALA A 35 0.33 8.77 28.10
C ALA A 35 0.86 7.62 28.98
N LEU A 36 0.47 6.37 28.73
CA LEU A 36 0.99 5.19 29.44
C LEU A 36 2.48 4.96 29.20
N VAL A 37 3.01 5.36 28.04
CA VAL A 37 4.45 5.31 27.71
C VAL A 37 5.20 6.54 28.26
N GLY A 38 4.50 7.50 28.86
CA GLY A 38 5.07 8.73 29.41
C GLY A 38 5.22 9.86 28.40
N ALA A 39 4.70 9.71 27.18
CA ALA A 39 4.69 10.75 26.16
C ALA A 39 3.47 11.67 26.33
N ASN A 40 3.62 12.97 26.04
CA ASN A 40 2.49 13.90 26.03
C ASN A 40 1.66 13.68 24.75
N PRO A 41 0.39 13.25 24.83
CA PRO A 41 -0.43 12.97 23.65
C PRO A 41 -0.70 14.18 22.77
N VAL A 42 -0.86 15.36 23.39
CA VAL A 42 -1.15 16.60 22.66
C VAL A 42 0.06 16.99 21.81
N THR A 43 1.26 16.94 22.38
CA THR A 43 2.50 17.21 21.64
C THR A 43 2.69 16.21 20.51
N ALA A 44 2.47 14.91 20.77
CA ALA A 44 2.57 13.87 19.74
C ALA A 44 1.59 14.10 18.57
N TYR A 45 0.36 14.55 18.84
CA TYR A 45 -0.60 14.86 17.78
C TYR A 45 -0.26 16.13 17.01
N VAL A 46 0.27 17.16 17.67
CA VAL A 46 0.79 18.34 16.99
C VAL A 46 1.95 17.97 16.07
N GLU A 47 2.91 17.16 16.56
CA GLU A 47 4.02 16.66 15.77
C GLU A 47 3.56 15.77 14.61
N MET A 48 2.54 14.94 14.81
CA MET A 48 1.95 14.12 13.74
C MET A 48 1.40 14.99 12.61
N VAL A 49 0.67 16.07 12.93
CA VAL A 49 0.13 16.99 11.93
C VAL A 49 1.25 17.79 11.26
N GLN A 50 2.22 18.29 12.03
CA GLN A 50 3.36 19.02 11.48
C GLN A 50 4.26 18.13 10.62
N GLY A 51 4.50 16.88 11.01
CA GLY A 51 5.25 15.91 10.20
C GLY A 51 4.53 15.43 8.95
N THR A 52 3.23 15.74 8.80
CA THR A 52 2.44 15.41 7.61
C THR A 52 2.27 16.61 6.67
N PHE A 53 2.08 17.83 7.22
CA PHE A 53 1.72 19.03 6.45
C PHE A 53 2.66 20.23 6.70
N GLY A 54 3.72 20.06 7.49
CA GLY A 54 4.58 21.16 7.93
C GLY A 54 5.50 21.72 6.84
N SER A 55 5.83 20.91 5.84
CA SER A 55 6.65 21.34 4.70
C SER A 55 6.21 20.69 3.39
N LEU A 56 6.69 21.24 2.26
CA LEU A 56 6.51 20.63 0.94
C LEU A 56 7.18 19.26 0.83
N PHE A 57 8.24 19.02 1.60
CA PHE A 57 8.92 17.73 1.66
C PHE A 57 8.07 16.70 2.42
N ASP A 58 7.49 17.08 3.55
CA ASP A 58 6.60 16.18 4.31
C ASP A 58 5.37 15.81 3.48
N LEU A 59 4.80 16.80 2.78
CA LEU A 59 3.69 16.55 1.86
C LEU A 59 4.11 15.63 0.71
N SER A 60 5.33 15.75 0.17
CA SER A 60 5.79 14.87 -0.90
C SER A 60 5.91 13.42 -0.43
N LEU A 61 6.37 13.17 0.80
CA LEU A 61 6.38 11.83 1.39
C LEU A 61 4.96 11.23 1.48
N VAL A 62 3.98 12.03 1.91
CA VAL A 62 2.58 11.59 1.95
C VAL A 62 2.08 11.24 0.54
N LEU A 63 2.38 12.08 -0.44
CA LEU A 63 1.97 11.84 -1.83
C LEU A 63 2.66 10.59 -2.40
N THR A 64 3.94 10.36 -2.11
CA THR A 64 4.69 9.18 -2.54
C THR A 64 4.03 7.88 -2.09
N GLU A 65 3.48 7.85 -0.87
CA GLU A 65 2.73 6.68 -0.37
C GLU A 65 1.28 6.65 -0.87
N MET A 66 0.62 7.80 -0.99
CA MET A 66 -0.79 7.90 -1.37
C MET A 66 -1.03 7.55 -2.85
N ILE A 67 -0.17 8.02 -3.76
CA ILE A 67 -0.30 7.81 -5.21
C ILE A 67 -0.45 6.32 -5.56
N PRO A 68 0.45 5.40 -5.13
CA PRO A 68 0.31 3.99 -5.47
C PRO A 68 -0.97 3.38 -4.89
N LEU A 69 -1.38 3.75 -3.67
CA LEU A 69 -2.61 3.26 -3.06
C LEU A 69 -3.86 3.67 -3.87
N VAL A 70 -3.90 4.91 -4.36
CA VAL A 70 -4.99 5.40 -5.21
C VAL A 70 -5.01 4.65 -6.55
N ILE A 71 -3.86 4.47 -7.19
CA ILE A 71 -3.75 3.73 -8.46
C ILE A 71 -4.21 2.27 -8.29
N ILE A 72 -3.80 1.61 -7.20
CA ILE A 72 -4.23 0.26 -6.86
C ILE A 72 -5.75 0.22 -6.68
N GLY A 73 -6.33 1.17 -5.94
CA GLY A 73 -7.78 1.26 -5.74
C GLY A 73 -8.55 1.41 -7.06
N LEU A 74 -8.06 2.26 -7.97
CA LEU A 74 -8.64 2.44 -9.31
C LEU A 74 -8.54 1.16 -10.16
N GLY A 75 -7.39 0.46 -10.11
CA GLY A 75 -7.22 -0.82 -10.81
C GLY A 75 -8.14 -1.93 -10.27
N LEU A 76 -8.27 -2.02 -8.94
CA LEU A 76 -9.18 -2.97 -8.29
C LEU A 76 -10.64 -2.72 -8.63
N LEU A 77 -11.05 -1.47 -8.79
CA LEU A 77 -12.41 -1.13 -9.22
C LEU A 77 -12.76 -1.76 -10.58
N ILE A 78 -11.80 -1.84 -11.51
CA ILE A 78 -11.98 -2.51 -12.81
C ILE A 78 -12.13 -4.02 -12.61
N ALA A 79 -11.28 -4.65 -11.77
CA ALA A 79 -11.36 -6.07 -11.47
C ALA A 79 -12.69 -6.46 -10.81
N PHE A 80 -13.16 -5.67 -9.85
CA PHE A 80 -14.44 -5.89 -9.17
C PHE A 80 -15.63 -5.70 -10.12
N ARG A 81 -15.56 -4.78 -11.09
CA ARG A 81 -16.57 -4.69 -12.16
C ARG A 81 -16.62 -5.94 -13.04
N ALA A 82 -15.48 -6.62 -13.23
CA ALA A 82 -15.42 -7.92 -13.89
C ALA A 82 -15.81 -9.11 -12.97
N ARG A 83 -16.28 -8.85 -11.74
CA ARG A 83 -16.60 -9.84 -10.70
C ARG A 83 -15.41 -10.73 -10.31
N ILE A 84 -14.20 -10.21 -10.46
CA ILE A 84 -12.96 -10.87 -10.02
C ILE A 84 -12.58 -10.27 -8.68
N TRP A 85 -12.64 -11.08 -7.62
CA TRP A 85 -12.27 -10.66 -6.28
C TRP A 85 -10.76 -10.81 -6.10
N ASN A 86 -10.00 -9.80 -6.52
CA ASN A 86 -8.55 -9.75 -6.35
C ASN A 86 -8.19 -9.12 -4.99
N ILE A 87 -7.58 -9.90 -4.09
CA ILE A 87 -7.00 -9.41 -2.83
C ILE A 87 -5.45 -9.45 -2.89
N GLY A 88 -4.88 -9.87 -4.02
CA GLY A 88 -3.44 -9.96 -4.28
C GLY A 88 -2.78 -8.69 -4.80
N ALA A 89 -3.44 -7.53 -4.65
CA ALA A 89 -2.93 -6.27 -5.18
C ALA A 89 -1.61 -5.84 -4.53
N GLU A 90 -1.42 -6.18 -3.26
CA GLU A 90 -0.16 -5.94 -2.54
C GLU A 90 1.01 -6.67 -3.21
N GLY A 91 0.86 -7.96 -3.52
CA GLY A 91 1.89 -8.73 -4.22
C GLY A 91 2.16 -8.23 -5.63
N GLN A 92 1.11 -7.81 -6.35
CA GLN A 92 1.26 -7.18 -7.67
C GLN A 92 2.05 -5.87 -7.58
N PHE A 93 1.74 -5.04 -6.59
CA PHE A 93 2.47 -3.80 -6.32
C PHE A 93 3.94 -4.08 -5.96
N MET A 94 4.19 -5.02 -5.05
CA MET A 94 5.56 -5.39 -4.65
C MET A 94 6.39 -5.91 -5.82
N PHE A 95 5.82 -6.78 -6.65
CA PHE A 95 6.52 -7.34 -7.80
C PHE A 95 6.75 -6.29 -8.90
N GLY A 96 5.78 -5.39 -9.11
CA GLY A 96 5.93 -4.24 -9.99
C GLY A 96 7.03 -3.29 -9.50
N ALA A 97 7.03 -2.94 -8.22
CA ALA A 97 8.06 -2.12 -7.60
C ALA A 97 9.45 -2.77 -7.70
N LEU A 98 9.53 -4.09 -7.54
CA LEU A 98 10.78 -4.84 -7.69
C LEU A 98 11.35 -4.73 -9.11
N LEU A 99 10.55 -5.02 -10.14
CA LEU A 99 11.03 -4.97 -11.52
C LEU A 99 11.29 -3.54 -11.99
N GLY A 100 10.42 -2.59 -11.61
CA GLY A 100 10.61 -1.17 -11.90
C GLY A 100 11.87 -0.61 -11.24
N GLY A 101 12.11 -0.96 -9.98
CA GLY A 101 13.32 -0.57 -9.24
C GLY A 101 14.59 -1.20 -9.81
N ALA A 102 14.58 -2.51 -10.11
CA ALA A 102 15.70 -3.17 -10.77
C ALA A 102 16.01 -2.57 -12.14
N PHE A 103 14.97 -2.21 -12.91
CA PHE A 103 15.13 -1.52 -14.18
C PHE A 103 15.71 -0.12 -13.99
N ALA A 104 15.24 0.66 -13.02
CA ALA A 104 15.77 1.99 -12.72
C ALA A 104 17.26 1.97 -12.34
N LEU A 105 17.74 0.89 -11.70
CA LEU A 105 19.13 0.74 -11.30
C LEU A 105 20.06 0.35 -12.45
N HIS A 106 19.60 -0.49 -13.37
CA HIS A 106 20.47 -1.08 -14.40
C HIS A 106 20.25 -0.51 -15.81
N ALA A 107 19.13 0.17 -16.06
CA ALA A 107 18.85 0.71 -17.39
C ALA A 107 19.66 1.99 -17.65
N PRO A 108 20.35 2.09 -18.80
CA PRO A 108 21.08 3.29 -19.21
C PRO A 108 20.10 4.33 -19.76
N LEU A 109 19.25 4.89 -18.90
CA LEU A 109 18.30 5.92 -19.29
C LEU A 109 18.96 7.29 -19.13
N ALA A 110 19.05 8.03 -20.24
CA ALA A 110 19.81 9.28 -20.31
C ALA A 110 19.09 10.49 -19.69
N THR A 111 17.76 10.45 -19.51
CA THR A 111 16.98 11.59 -19.02
C THR A 111 15.84 11.17 -18.08
N PRO A 112 15.52 11.98 -17.05
CA PRO A 112 14.39 11.74 -16.14
C PRO A 112 13.05 11.61 -16.88
N PHE A 113 12.86 12.40 -17.94
CA PHE A 113 11.63 12.43 -18.73
C PHE A 113 11.28 11.09 -19.39
N LEU A 114 12.30 10.33 -19.83
CA LEU A 114 12.10 8.98 -20.37
C LEU A 114 12.15 7.91 -19.29
N ALA A 115 12.92 8.14 -18.23
CA ALA A 115 13.09 7.19 -17.14
C ALA A 115 11.78 6.94 -16.38
N VAL A 116 11.07 7.99 -16.01
CA VAL A 116 9.84 7.87 -15.20
C VAL A 116 8.76 7.06 -15.91
N PRO A 117 8.36 7.37 -17.16
CA PRO A 117 7.39 6.55 -17.90
C PRO A 117 7.87 5.11 -18.11
N ALA A 118 9.16 4.91 -18.40
CA ALA A 118 9.70 3.56 -18.62
C ALA A 118 9.63 2.71 -17.34
N VAL A 119 10.01 3.26 -16.19
CA VAL A 119 9.89 2.59 -14.88
C VAL A 119 8.43 2.26 -14.57
N LEU A 120 7.50 3.18 -14.85
CA LEU A 120 6.06 2.93 -14.65
C LEU A 120 5.55 1.79 -15.55
N VAL A 121 5.97 1.74 -16.81
CA VAL A 121 5.58 0.66 -17.74
C VAL A 121 6.16 -0.66 -17.29
N VAL A 122 7.45 -0.71 -16.94
CA VAL A 122 8.09 -1.94 -16.44
C VAL A 122 7.44 -2.42 -15.14
N GLY A 123 7.13 -1.50 -14.22
CA GLY A 123 6.43 -1.80 -12.99
C GLY A 123 5.01 -2.31 -13.22
N ALA A 124 4.25 -1.69 -14.13
CA ALA A 124 2.93 -2.15 -14.53
C ALA A 124 2.98 -3.56 -15.16
N CYS A 125 3.96 -3.81 -16.03
CA CYS A 125 4.21 -5.14 -16.59
C CYS A 125 4.56 -6.16 -15.49
N GLY A 126 5.38 -5.79 -14.51
CA GLY A 126 5.71 -6.67 -13.37
C GLY A 126 4.48 -7.04 -12.54
N GLY A 127 3.64 -6.06 -12.21
CA GLY A 127 2.37 -6.31 -11.52
C GLY A 127 1.41 -7.16 -12.35
N ALA A 128 1.32 -6.91 -13.66
CA ALA A 128 0.49 -7.69 -14.58
C ALA A 128 0.98 -9.14 -14.70
N LEU A 129 2.29 -9.37 -14.79
CA LEU A 129 2.89 -10.71 -14.78
C LEU A 129 2.56 -11.45 -13.48
N TRP A 130 2.60 -10.76 -12.34
CA TRP A 130 2.25 -11.37 -11.06
C TRP A 130 0.76 -11.72 -10.98
N GLY A 131 -0.12 -10.81 -11.41
CA GLY A 131 -1.56 -11.06 -11.50
C GLY A 131 -1.93 -12.16 -12.50
N LEU A 132 -1.15 -12.30 -13.57
CA LEU A 132 -1.33 -13.35 -14.57
C LEU A 132 -1.15 -14.75 -13.96
N LEU A 133 -0.30 -14.92 -12.95
CA LEU A 133 -0.16 -16.20 -12.24
C LEU A 133 -1.48 -16.65 -11.59
N VAL A 134 -2.17 -15.72 -10.91
CA VAL A 134 -3.51 -15.95 -10.33
C VAL A 134 -4.51 -16.29 -11.43
N ALA A 135 -4.50 -15.52 -12.53
CA ALA A 135 -5.43 -15.72 -13.64
C ALA A 135 -5.23 -17.08 -14.33
N LEU A 136 -3.98 -17.48 -14.58
CA LEU A 136 -3.61 -18.81 -15.09
C LEU A 136 -4.07 -19.91 -14.15
N ALA A 137 -3.85 -19.75 -12.85
CA ALA A 137 -4.22 -20.77 -11.88
C ALA A 137 -5.74 -20.98 -11.82
N ARG A 138 -6.49 -19.88 -11.90
CA ARG A 138 -7.95 -19.91 -12.03
C ARG A 138 -8.40 -20.59 -13.32
N VAL A 139 -7.92 -20.13 -14.48
CA VAL A 139 -8.42 -20.63 -15.77
C VAL A 139 -8.03 -22.09 -15.99
N ARG A 140 -6.81 -22.48 -15.63
CA ARG A 140 -6.26 -23.80 -15.95
C ARG A 140 -6.58 -24.87 -14.92
N TRP A 141 -6.59 -24.51 -13.63
CA TRP A 141 -6.79 -25.44 -12.52
C TRP A 141 -8.05 -25.17 -11.70
N GLN A 142 -8.87 -24.17 -12.08
CA GLN A 142 -10.10 -23.80 -11.35
C GLN A 142 -9.86 -23.50 -9.87
N VAL A 143 -8.66 -23.00 -9.55
CA VAL A 143 -8.30 -22.60 -8.18
C VAL A 143 -9.02 -21.31 -7.83
N ASN A 144 -9.47 -21.20 -6.58
CA ASN A 144 -10.08 -19.99 -6.06
C ASN A 144 -9.10 -18.80 -6.17
N GLU A 145 -9.50 -17.77 -6.94
CA GLU A 145 -8.70 -16.56 -7.17
C GLU A 145 -8.44 -15.73 -5.91
N VAL A 146 -9.35 -15.74 -4.95
CA VAL A 146 -9.19 -15.02 -3.67
C VAL A 146 -8.07 -15.65 -2.86
N ILE A 147 -8.10 -16.97 -2.70
CA ILE A 147 -7.09 -17.70 -1.92
C ILE A 147 -5.73 -17.64 -2.61
N SER A 148 -5.68 -17.89 -3.93
CA SER A 148 -4.41 -17.89 -4.66
C SER A 148 -3.77 -16.49 -4.72
N SER A 149 -4.57 -15.43 -4.91
CA SER A 149 -4.06 -14.05 -4.88
C SER A 149 -3.53 -13.65 -3.49
N LEU A 150 -4.23 -14.04 -2.42
CA LEU A 150 -3.76 -13.81 -1.05
C LEU A 150 -2.45 -14.56 -0.76
N LEU A 151 -2.37 -15.85 -1.12
CA LEU A 151 -1.18 -16.66 -0.87
C LEU A 151 0.04 -16.14 -1.65
N LEU A 152 -0.18 -15.67 -2.88
CA LEU A 152 0.88 -15.07 -3.69
C LEU A 152 1.38 -13.72 -3.16
N ASN A 153 0.65 -13.02 -2.29
CA ASN A 153 1.21 -11.84 -1.60
C ASN A 153 2.40 -12.23 -0.71
N TYR A 154 2.29 -13.33 0.04
CA TYR A 154 3.39 -13.80 0.89
C TYR A 154 4.60 -14.21 0.05
N VAL A 155 4.38 -14.88 -1.08
CA VAL A 155 5.46 -15.23 -2.01
C VAL A 155 6.13 -13.97 -2.55
N ALA A 156 5.34 -12.96 -2.98
CA ALA A 156 5.87 -11.68 -3.45
C ALA A 156 6.72 -10.99 -2.37
N LEU A 157 6.23 -10.98 -1.12
CA LEU A 157 6.93 -10.43 0.03
C LEU A 157 8.30 -11.10 0.23
N PHE A 158 8.36 -12.43 0.21
CA PHE A 158 9.63 -13.13 0.38
C PHE A 158 10.58 -12.93 -0.81
N VAL A 159 10.06 -12.90 -2.04
CA VAL A 159 10.89 -12.62 -3.23
C VAL A 159 11.44 -11.20 -3.18
N PHE A 160 10.62 -10.21 -2.82
CA PHE A 160 11.03 -8.82 -2.65
C PHE A 160 12.10 -8.70 -1.55
N ALA A 161 11.85 -9.27 -0.37
CA ALA A 161 12.79 -9.25 0.74
C ALA A 161 14.12 -9.94 0.40
N TYR A 162 14.08 -11.03 -0.35
CA TYR A 162 15.28 -11.69 -0.87
C TYR A 162 16.04 -10.78 -1.84
N ALA A 163 15.32 -10.17 -2.79
CA ALA A 163 15.92 -9.35 -3.84
C ALA A 163 16.66 -8.13 -3.27
N VAL A 164 16.04 -7.45 -2.31
CA VAL A 164 16.63 -6.27 -1.65
C VAL A 164 17.83 -6.65 -0.76
N ARG A 165 17.92 -7.90 -0.28
CA ARG A 165 19.03 -8.35 0.58
C ARG A 165 20.22 -8.93 -0.19
N LYS A 166 20.00 -9.39 -1.42
CA LYS A 166 21.04 -10.04 -2.23
C LYS A 166 21.29 -9.33 -3.56
N PRO A 167 20.48 -9.50 -4.62
CA PRO A 167 20.82 -8.98 -5.94
C PRO A 167 20.78 -7.45 -6.05
N LEU A 168 19.90 -6.77 -5.32
CA LEU A 168 19.74 -5.31 -5.41
C LEU A 168 20.39 -4.56 -4.25
N ARG A 169 20.98 -5.28 -3.31
CA ARG A 169 21.45 -4.74 -2.03
C ARG A 169 22.46 -3.61 -2.22
N ASP A 170 22.29 -2.52 -1.49
CA ASP A 170 23.33 -1.51 -1.31
C ASP A 170 24.57 -2.10 -0.60
N PRO A 171 25.75 -2.14 -1.25
CA PRO A 171 26.98 -2.66 -0.64
C PRO A 171 27.41 -1.89 0.62
N GLY A 172 27.07 -0.60 0.70
CA GLY A 172 27.35 0.27 1.86
C GLY A 172 26.21 0.34 2.88
N GLY A 173 25.05 -0.26 2.57
CA GLY A 173 23.84 -0.17 3.39
C GLY A 173 23.84 -1.17 4.56
N PHE A 174 23.59 -0.67 5.78
CA PHE A 174 23.29 -1.50 6.94
C PHE A 174 21.85 -2.05 6.93
N LYS A 175 20.92 -1.28 6.33
CA LYS A 175 19.53 -1.68 6.17
C LYS A 175 19.36 -2.50 4.88
N PRO A 176 18.38 -3.41 4.81
CA PRO A 176 18.04 -4.10 3.58
C PRO A 176 17.31 -3.11 2.66
N THR A 177 18.09 -2.30 1.94
CA THR A 177 17.65 -1.35 0.92
C THR A 177 18.41 -1.60 -0.37
N SER A 178 17.81 -1.25 -1.50
CA SER A 178 18.53 -1.32 -2.75
C SER A 178 19.60 -0.24 -2.82
N GLU A 179 20.54 -0.36 -3.75
CA GLU A 179 21.41 0.75 -4.15
C GLU A 179 20.58 2.00 -4.45
N ARG A 180 21.19 3.17 -4.24
CA ARG A 180 20.57 4.43 -4.64
C ARG A 180 20.55 4.51 -6.15
N ILE A 181 19.40 4.91 -6.68
CA ILE A 181 19.26 5.19 -8.10
C ILE A 181 20.28 6.29 -8.45
N PRO A 182 21.09 6.13 -9.51
CA PRO A 182 22.10 7.13 -9.87
C PRO A 182 21.49 8.51 -10.08
N ASN A 183 22.20 9.58 -9.69
CA ASN A 183 21.75 10.98 -9.79
C ASN A 183 21.54 11.47 -11.24
N GLN A 184 21.67 10.61 -12.25
CA GLN A 184 21.37 10.92 -13.65
C GLN A 184 19.88 11.23 -13.91
N PHE A 185 19.01 11.02 -12.91
CA PHE A 185 17.58 11.32 -12.97
C PHE A 185 17.13 12.50 -12.10
N GLU A 186 18.07 13.20 -11.43
CA GLU A 186 17.79 14.43 -10.66
C GLU A 186 17.78 15.68 -11.54
#